data_AF-A0A843FKN5-F1
#
_entry.id   AF-A0A843FKN5-F1
#
_cell.length_a   1.000
_cell.length_b   1.000
_cell.length_c   1.000
_cell.angle_alpha   90.00
_cell.angle_beta   90.00
_cell.angle_gamma   90.00
#
_symmetry.space_group_name_H-M   'P 1'
#
loop_
_entity.id
_entity.type
_entity.pdbx_description
1 polymer ?
#
loop_
_entity_poly.entity_id
_entity_poly.type
_entity_poly.pdbx_seq_one_letter_code
_entity_poly.pdbx_strand_id
1 'polypeptide(L)'
;QYEDDEYSPIYVSLGESVVYSEFDFMDEIDCKFSAEMELKIYGREELDEIGFEENLNDEKYEKFNFKENFNIEEDKLKINGIKITSFTKMNDNIICGPTPMLNPAMLIPIEEVEVKCGDSLRLRLEYVMGGGVESIRTEILEINQKD
;
A
#
# COMPACT_ATOMS: atom_id res chain seq x y z
N GLN A 1 21.73 0.96 -20.51
CA GLN A 1 20.47 0.20 -20.41
C GLN A 1 20.61 -0.60 -19.14
N TYR A 2 19.91 -0.19 -18.07
CA TYR A 2 19.83 -1.04 -16.89
C TYR A 2 18.75 -2.08 -17.19
N GLU A 3 19.10 -3.35 -17.03
CA GLU A 3 18.27 -4.52 -17.30
C GLU A 3 17.19 -4.71 -16.22
N ASP A 4 16.24 -3.77 -16.09
CA ASP A 4 15.11 -3.88 -15.13
C ASP A 4 13.73 -3.86 -15.81
N ASP A 5 13.67 -3.89 -17.15
CA ASP A 5 12.41 -3.78 -17.89
C ASP A 5 11.52 -5.05 -17.81
N GLU A 6 11.98 -6.14 -17.18
CA GLU A 6 11.24 -7.42 -17.19
C GLU A 6 10.39 -7.72 -15.95
N TYR A 7 10.57 -7.02 -14.82
CA TYR A 7 9.85 -7.35 -13.58
C TYR A 7 9.17 -6.14 -12.93
N SER A 8 7.96 -5.84 -13.43
CA SER A 8 7.04 -4.96 -12.70
C SER A 8 6.30 -5.77 -11.63
N PRO A 9 6.34 -5.38 -10.34
CA PRO A 9 5.56 -6.06 -9.31
C PRO A 9 4.08 -6.05 -9.68
N ILE A 10 3.41 -7.15 -9.40
CA ILE A 10 2.01 -7.39 -9.77
C ILE A 10 1.22 -7.32 -8.48
N TYR A 11 0.40 -6.30 -8.35
CA TYR A 11 -0.47 -6.07 -7.20
C TYR A 11 -1.74 -5.38 -7.69
N VAL A 12 -2.79 -5.43 -6.87
CA VAL A 12 -4.02 -4.68 -7.08
C VAL A 12 -4.25 -3.80 -5.86
N SER A 13 -4.56 -2.52 -6.07
CA SER A 13 -4.89 -1.60 -4.98
C SER A 13 -6.32 -1.84 -4.52
N LEU A 14 -6.50 -2.12 -3.24
CA LEU A 14 -7.80 -2.43 -2.62
C LEU A 14 -8.29 -1.31 -1.70
N GLY A 15 -7.62 -0.18 -1.69
CA GLY A 15 -7.99 0.96 -0.85
C GLY A 15 -7.43 2.27 -1.36
N GLU A 16 -7.95 3.35 -0.80
CA GLU A 16 -7.53 4.71 -1.13
C GLU A 16 -6.12 4.99 -0.60
N SER A 17 -5.41 5.87 -1.31
CA SER A 17 -4.15 6.42 -0.81
C SER A 17 -4.44 7.38 0.35
N VAL A 18 -3.77 7.17 1.48
CA VAL A 18 -3.82 8.08 2.63
C VAL A 18 -2.49 8.80 2.77
N VAL A 19 -2.52 10.12 2.93
CA VAL A 19 -1.33 10.89 3.32
C VAL A 19 -1.16 10.74 4.82
N TYR A 20 -0.07 10.10 5.21
CA TYR A 20 0.13 9.73 6.61
C TYR A 20 1.12 10.62 7.36
N SER A 21 2.20 11.05 6.69
CA SER A 21 3.27 11.79 7.35
C SER A 21 3.89 12.79 6.38
N GLU A 22 4.25 13.95 6.93
CA GLU A 22 5.05 14.99 6.32
C GLU A 22 6.18 15.31 7.29
N PHE A 23 7.42 15.32 6.81
CA PHE A 23 8.59 15.63 7.61
C PHE A 23 9.46 16.66 6.89
N ASP A 24 9.92 17.67 7.63
CA ASP A 24 10.93 18.60 7.15
C ASP A 24 12.30 17.97 7.36
N PHE A 25 13.07 17.79 6.28
CA PHE A 25 14.42 17.24 6.35
C PHE A 25 15.40 18.12 7.14
N MET A 26 15.04 19.39 7.39
CA MET A 26 15.85 20.32 8.17
C MET A 26 15.61 20.21 9.68
N ASP A 27 14.59 19.45 10.10
CA ASP A 27 14.31 19.14 11.51
C ASP A 27 15.10 17.91 11.99
N GLU A 28 15.01 17.61 13.30
CA GLU A 28 15.69 16.46 13.91
C GLU A 28 15.23 15.14 13.26
N ILE A 29 16.20 14.33 12.83
CA ILE A 29 15.95 13.00 12.28
C ILE A 29 15.58 12.05 13.42
N ASP A 30 14.33 11.58 13.44
CA ASP A 30 13.95 10.45 14.29
C ASP A 30 14.50 9.15 13.70
N CYS A 31 15.48 8.55 14.38
CA CYS A 31 16.08 7.29 13.98
C CYS A 31 15.13 6.10 14.14
N LYS A 32 14.00 6.25 14.83
CA LYS A 32 13.00 5.21 15.10
C LYS A 32 11.61 5.70 14.70
N PHE A 33 11.31 5.59 13.43
CA PHE A 33 9.99 5.89 12.91
C PHE A 33 8.96 4.85 13.41
N SER A 34 7.82 5.33 13.94
CA SER A 34 6.66 4.50 14.28
C SER A 34 5.38 5.26 13.92
N ALA A 35 4.45 4.57 13.27
CA ALA A 35 3.33 5.15 12.58
C ALA A 35 2.10 4.24 12.67
N GLU A 36 0.99 4.73 13.20
CA GLU A 36 -0.32 4.08 13.12
C GLU A 36 -1.19 4.71 12.04
N MET A 37 -1.43 3.97 10.96
CA MET A 37 -2.22 4.38 9.79
C MET A 37 -3.61 3.73 9.84
N GLU A 38 -4.63 4.48 9.44
CA GLU A 38 -5.95 3.93 9.10
C GLU A 38 -6.06 3.87 7.57
N LEU A 39 -6.31 2.67 7.03
CA LEU A 39 -6.42 2.40 5.60
C LEU A 39 -7.84 1.96 5.30
N LYS A 40 -8.57 2.77 4.53
CA LYS A 40 -9.93 2.46 4.09
C LYS A 40 -9.89 1.54 2.86
N ILE A 41 -10.55 0.40 2.97
CA ILE A 41 -10.75 -0.54 1.88
C ILE A 41 -11.89 -0.01 0.99
N TYR A 42 -11.75 -0.16 -0.32
CA TYR A 42 -12.80 0.24 -1.26
C TYR A 42 -14.11 -0.52 -0.95
N GLY A 43 -15.21 0.23 -0.96
CA GLY A 43 -16.55 -0.33 -0.99
C GLY A 43 -16.85 -0.97 -2.34
N ARG A 44 -17.90 -1.80 -2.38
CA ARG A 44 -18.33 -2.48 -3.62
C ARG A 44 -18.59 -1.53 -4.78
N GLU A 45 -19.31 -0.43 -4.52
CA GLU A 45 -19.58 0.60 -5.55
C GLU A 45 -18.29 1.22 -6.08
N GLU A 46 -17.32 1.50 -5.21
CA GLU A 46 -16.01 2.05 -5.60
C GLU A 46 -15.20 1.04 -6.44
N LEU A 47 -15.27 -0.27 -6.11
CA LEU A 47 -14.64 -1.34 -6.89
C LEU A 47 -15.28 -1.52 -8.27
N ASP A 48 -16.61 -1.41 -8.36
CA ASP A 48 -17.35 -1.48 -9.61
C ASP A 48 -17.00 -0.28 -10.53
N GLU A 49 -16.90 0.93 -9.95
CA GLU A 49 -16.55 2.15 -10.69
C GLU A 49 -15.15 2.09 -11.34
N ILE A 50 -14.19 1.43 -10.67
CA ILE A 50 -12.83 1.24 -11.21
C ILE A 50 -12.70 0.01 -12.11
N GLY A 51 -13.79 -0.72 -12.35
CA GLY A 51 -13.79 -1.94 -13.17
C GLY A 51 -12.91 -3.04 -12.57
N PHE A 52 -12.90 -3.20 -11.24
CA PHE A 52 -11.99 -4.11 -10.54
C PHE A 52 -12.05 -5.55 -11.08
N GLU A 53 -13.25 -6.11 -11.26
CA GLU A 53 -13.43 -7.47 -11.81
C GLU A 53 -12.92 -7.60 -13.25
N GLU A 54 -13.15 -6.58 -14.08
CA GLU A 54 -12.68 -6.57 -15.46
C GLU A 54 -11.15 -6.60 -15.50
N ASN A 55 -10.50 -5.79 -14.66
CA ASN A 55 -9.04 -5.74 -14.54
C ASN A 55 -8.45 -7.09 -14.09
N LEU A 56 -9.13 -7.83 -13.21
CA LEU A 56 -8.65 -9.16 -12.77
C LEU A 56 -8.64 -10.22 -13.89
N ASN A 57 -9.34 -9.98 -15.00
CA ASN A 57 -9.31 -10.85 -16.18
C ASN A 57 -8.10 -10.58 -17.10
N ASP A 58 -7.31 -9.53 -16.83
CA ASP A 58 -6.08 -9.32 -17.60
C ASP A 58 -5.13 -10.51 -17.42
N GLU A 59 -4.52 -10.95 -18.52
CA GLU A 59 -3.59 -12.10 -18.57
C GLU A 59 -2.49 -12.03 -17.50
N LYS A 60 -2.06 -10.80 -17.19
CA LYS A 60 -1.07 -10.52 -16.14
C LYS A 60 -1.53 -10.95 -14.75
N TYR A 61 -2.80 -10.79 -14.38
CA TYR A 61 -3.31 -11.18 -13.06
C TYR A 61 -3.83 -12.61 -13.03
N GLU A 62 -4.37 -13.11 -14.15
CA GLU A 62 -4.79 -14.52 -14.26
C GLU A 62 -3.63 -15.49 -14.03
N LYS A 63 -2.43 -15.16 -14.55
CA LYS A 63 -1.21 -15.96 -14.34
C LYS A 63 -0.86 -16.18 -12.85
N PHE A 64 -1.33 -15.30 -11.96
CA PHE A 64 -1.04 -15.32 -10.52
C PHE A 64 -2.27 -15.68 -9.67
N ASN A 65 -3.36 -16.16 -10.30
CA ASN A 65 -4.58 -16.59 -9.62
C ASN A 65 -5.16 -15.56 -8.64
N PHE A 66 -5.05 -14.26 -8.96
CA PHE A 66 -5.53 -13.19 -8.06
C PHE A 66 -7.00 -13.34 -7.68
N LYS A 67 -7.84 -13.87 -8.59
CA LYS A 67 -9.26 -14.13 -8.34
C LYS A 67 -9.52 -15.02 -7.11
N GLU A 68 -8.60 -15.93 -6.76
CA GLU A 68 -8.76 -16.77 -5.56
C GLU A 68 -8.69 -15.99 -4.25
N ASN A 69 -8.09 -14.78 -4.28
CA ASN A 69 -8.00 -13.89 -3.14
C ASN A 69 -9.24 -13.00 -2.95
N PHE A 70 -10.22 -13.10 -3.85
CA PHE A 70 -11.40 -12.25 -3.88
C PHE A 70 -12.66 -13.11 -3.98
N ASN A 71 -13.51 -13.05 -2.96
CA ASN A 71 -14.87 -13.57 -3.04
C ASN A 71 -15.83 -12.39 -3.04
N ILE A 72 -16.04 -11.82 -4.22
CA ILE A 72 -16.82 -10.60 -4.43
C ILE A 72 -18.32 -10.83 -4.17
N GLU A 73 -18.81 -12.07 -4.38
CA GLU A 73 -20.18 -12.44 -4.00
C GLU A 73 -20.41 -12.31 -2.49
N GLU A 74 -19.42 -12.70 -1.68
CA GLU A 74 -19.44 -12.60 -0.21
C GLU A 74 -18.83 -11.30 0.33
N ASP A 75 -18.46 -10.37 -0.55
CA ASP A 75 -17.82 -9.10 -0.20
C ASP A 75 -16.50 -9.27 0.58
N LYS A 76 -15.76 -10.36 0.33
CA LYS A 76 -14.52 -10.71 1.04
C LYS A 76 -13.30 -10.50 0.16
N LEU A 77 -12.31 -9.81 0.70
CA LEU A 77 -11.04 -9.52 0.06
C LEU A 77 -9.90 -9.97 0.97
N LYS A 78 -8.83 -10.52 0.38
CA LYS A 78 -7.58 -10.77 1.11
C LYS A 78 -6.56 -9.69 0.83
N ILE A 79 -5.99 -9.12 1.89
CA ILE A 79 -4.90 -8.16 1.82
C ILE A 79 -3.65 -8.76 2.46
N ASN A 80 -2.48 -8.50 1.87
CA ASN A 80 -1.20 -9.06 2.34
C ASN A 80 -0.01 -8.09 2.17
N GLY A 81 -0.28 -6.86 1.76
CA GLY A 81 0.76 -5.85 1.64
C GLY A 81 0.20 -4.43 1.63
N ILE A 82 1.07 -3.49 1.98
CA ILE A 82 0.83 -2.06 1.80
C ILE A 82 1.83 -1.48 0.81
N LYS A 83 1.37 -0.53 0.00
CA LYS A 83 2.23 0.22 -0.91
C LYS A 83 2.50 1.60 -0.30
N ILE A 84 3.75 1.87 0.00
CA ILE A 84 4.21 3.17 0.48
C ILE A 84 4.80 3.92 -0.71
N THR A 85 4.27 5.11 -0.97
CA THR A 85 4.86 6.07 -1.90
C THR A 85 5.10 7.37 -1.17
N SER A 86 6.13 8.09 -1.57
CA SER A 86 6.38 9.43 -1.08
C SER A 86 6.66 10.36 -2.26
N PHE A 87 6.65 11.64 -1.96
CA PHE A 87 7.11 12.69 -2.84
C PHE A 87 7.96 13.65 -2.00
N THR A 88 8.95 14.26 -2.63
CA THR A 88 9.78 15.28 -2.00
C THR A 88 9.38 16.63 -2.55
N LYS A 89 8.91 17.52 -1.68
CA LYS A 89 8.69 18.92 -2.03
C LYS A 89 10.03 19.65 -1.86
N MET A 90 10.69 20.00 -2.97
CA MET A 90 11.98 20.71 -2.95
C MET A 90 11.80 22.19 -2.61
N ASN A 91 10.69 22.78 -3.05
CA ASN A 91 10.20 24.11 -2.67
C ASN A 91 8.70 24.24 -3.04
N ASP A 92 8.10 25.41 -2.83
CA ASP A 92 6.68 25.67 -3.10
C ASP A 92 6.21 25.40 -4.53
N ASN A 93 7.14 25.36 -5.49
CA ASN A 93 6.84 25.19 -6.91
C ASN A 93 7.35 23.87 -7.50
N ILE A 94 8.12 23.07 -6.72
CA ILE A 94 8.78 21.87 -7.22
C ILE A 94 8.45 20.68 -6.31
N ILE A 95 7.68 19.74 -6.86
CA ILE A 95 7.37 18.45 -6.24
C ILE A 95 8.02 17.35 -7.10
N CYS A 96 8.84 16.53 -6.46
CA CYS A 96 9.42 15.33 -7.06
C CYS A 96 8.63 14.11 -6.59
N GLY A 97 8.01 13.37 -7.51
CA GLY A 97 7.34 12.11 -7.19
C GLY A 97 8.31 11.00 -6.74
N PRO A 98 7.82 9.77 -6.55
CA PRO A 98 8.66 8.65 -6.19
C PRO A 98 9.65 8.35 -7.32
N THR A 99 10.91 8.68 -7.14
CA THR A 99 11.97 8.38 -8.11
C THR A 99 12.86 7.27 -7.58
N PRO A 100 13.37 6.36 -8.44
CA PRO A 100 14.22 5.25 -8.00
C PRO A 100 15.42 5.68 -7.16
N MET A 101 15.92 6.91 -7.38
CA MET A 101 17.13 7.41 -6.70
C MET A 101 16.86 8.14 -5.38
N LEU A 102 15.65 8.67 -5.15
CA LEU A 102 15.35 9.48 -3.96
C LEU A 102 14.34 8.81 -3.02
N ASN A 103 13.39 8.06 -3.58
CA ASN A 103 12.25 7.52 -2.85
C ASN A 103 11.45 6.53 -3.72
N PRO A 104 12.01 5.35 -4.03
CA PRO A 104 11.25 4.32 -4.73
C PRO A 104 9.99 3.94 -3.94
N ALA A 105 8.93 3.59 -4.66
CA ALA A 105 7.76 2.98 -4.03
C ALA A 105 8.18 1.69 -3.34
N MET A 106 7.70 1.48 -2.11
CA MET A 106 7.98 0.28 -1.34
C MET A 106 6.70 -0.55 -1.21
N LEU A 107 6.81 -1.85 -1.47
CA LEU A 107 5.77 -2.82 -1.12
C LEU A 107 6.21 -3.50 0.18
N ILE A 108 5.44 -3.28 1.24
CA ILE A 108 5.71 -3.85 2.56
C ILE A 108 4.73 -4.99 2.79
N PRO A 109 5.19 -6.24 2.92
CA PRO A 109 4.34 -7.34 3.32
C PRO A 109 3.72 -7.11 4.70
N ILE A 110 2.47 -7.49 4.85
CA ILE A 110 1.78 -7.59 6.14
C ILE A 110 1.26 -9.00 6.32
N GLU A 111 0.77 -9.33 7.52
CA GLU A 111 0.05 -10.59 7.72
C GLU A 111 -1.17 -10.65 6.80
N GLU A 112 -1.39 -11.79 6.14
CA GLU A 112 -2.56 -11.98 5.29
C GLU A 112 -3.82 -11.92 6.15
N VAL A 113 -4.75 -11.04 5.79
CA VAL A 113 -6.01 -10.89 6.50
C VAL A 113 -7.19 -10.77 5.54
N GLU A 114 -8.30 -11.38 5.92
CA GLU A 114 -9.58 -11.26 5.22
C GLU A 114 -10.34 -10.06 5.76
N VAL A 115 -10.75 -9.16 4.87
CA VAL A 115 -11.52 -7.94 5.15
C VAL A 115 -12.76 -7.90 4.26
N LYS A 116 -13.74 -7.07 4.62
CA LYS A 116 -14.88 -6.77 3.75
C LYS A 116 -14.70 -5.47 2.99
N CYS A 117 -15.46 -5.30 1.90
CA CYS A 117 -15.45 -4.05 1.17
C CYS A 117 -15.98 -2.91 2.06
N GLY A 118 -15.23 -1.82 2.10
CA GLY A 118 -15.55 -0.66 2.94
C GLY A 118 -15.08 -0.76 4.40
N ASP A 119 -14.46 -1.86 4.83
CA ASP A 119 -13.79 -1.93 6.13
C ASP A 119 -12.62 -0.92 6.23
N SER A 120 -12.23 -0.57 7.44
CA SER A 120 -10.99 0.17 7.73
C SER A 120 -10.00 -0.73 8.46
N LEU A 121 -8.76 -0.77 7.99
CA LEU A 121 -7.63 -1.44 8.63
C LEU A 121 -6.77 -0.44 9.38
N ARG A 122 -6.56 -0.63 10.68
CA ARG A 122 -5.56 0.11 11.44
C ARG A 122 -4.26 -0.68 11.51
N LEU A 123 -3.19 -0.12 10.97
CA LEU A 123 -1.88 -0.76 10.87
C LEU A 123 -0.81 0.09 11.57
N ARG A 124 0.03 -0.53 12.39
CA ARG A 124 1.29 0.05 12.84
C ARG A 124 2.43 -0.34 11.91
N LEU A 125 3.22 0.64 11.48
CA LEU A 125 4.46 0.48 10.74
C LEU A 125 5.61 1.09 11.56
N GLU A 126 6.67 0.34 11.76
CA GLU A 126 7.89 0.83 12.40
C GLU A 126 9.09 0.60 11.49
N TYR A 127 10.06 1.51 11.55
CA TYR A 127 11.30 1.43 10.79
C TYR A 127 12.45 2.09 11.55
N VAL A 128 13.63 1.47 11.52
CA VAL A 128 14.85 2.04 12.10
C VAL A 128 15.73 2.57 10.98
N MET A 129 15.96 3.89 10.95
CA MET A 129 16.80 4.50 9.92
C MET A 129 18.21 3.93 9.95
N GLY A 130 18.69 3.45 8.79
CA GLY A 130 19.99 2.78 8.65
C GLY A 130 20.00 1.31 9.11
N GLY A 131 18.88 0.80 9.61
CA GLY A 131 18.71 -0.60 10.05
C GLY A 131 18.27 -1.56 8.95
N GLY A 132 18.28 -1.13 7.68
CA GLY A 132 17.88 -1.96 6.53
C GLY A 132 16.39 -2.35 6.51
N VAL A 133 15.99 -3.15 5.51
CA VAL A 133 14.60 -3.61 5.30
C VAL A 133 14.16 -4.55 6.43
N GLU A 134 15.11 -5.24 7.06
CA GLU A 134 14.92 -6.11 8.22
C GLU A 134 14.42 -5.38 9.48
N SER A 135 14.59 -4.06 9.53
CA SER A 135 14.07 -3.23 10.62
C SER A 135 12.60 -2.88 10.47
N ILE A 136 12.00 -3.16 9.31
CA ILE A 136 10.58 -2.90 9.08
C ILE A 136 9.75 -3.87 9.90
N ARG A 137 8.85 -3.32 10.72
CA ARG A 137 7.85 -4.07 11.48
C ARG A 137 6.46 -3.59 11.10
N THR A 138 5.55 -4.54 10.90
CA THR A 138 4.15 -4.27 10.65
C THR A 138 3.29 -5.04 11.65
N GLU A 139 2.24 -4.40 12.14
CA GLU A 139 1.29 -5.00 13.08
C GLU A 139 -0.12 -4.51 12.72
N ILE A 140 -1.03 -5.45 12.47
CA ILE A 140 -2.46 -5.14 12.33
C ILE A 140 -3.02 -4.92 13.73
N LEU A 141 -3.45 -3.70 14.03
CA LEU A 141 -3.97 -3.34 15.34
C LEU A 141 -5.47 -3.62 15.46
N GLU A 142 -6.22 -3.30 14.41
CA GLU A 142 -7.69 -3.38 14.42
C GLU A 142 -8.24 -3.45 13.00
N ILE A 143 -9.40 -4.10 12.84
CA ILE A 143 -10.21 -4.07 11.62
C ILE A 143 -11.59 -3.57 12.04
N ASN A 144 -11.92 -2.37 11.57
CA ASN A 144 -13.19 -1.73 11.83
C ASN A 144 -14.15 -2.06 10.70
N GLN A 145 -15.25 -2.72 11.06
CA GLN A 145 -16.29 -3.06 10.11
C GLN A 145 -17.09 -1.81 9.75
N LYS A 146 -17.42 -1.67 8.47
CA LYS A 146 -18.36 -0.64 8.03
C LYS A 146 -19.72 -0.84 8.71
N ASP A 147 -20.22 0.21 9.38
CA ASP A 147 -21.58 0.30 9.94
C ASP A 147 -22.67 0.26 8.86
#